data_AF-A0A7C6CM42-F1
#
_entry.id   AF-A0A7C6CM42-F1
#
_cell.length_a   1.000
_cell.length_b   1.000
_cell.length_c   1.000
_cell.angle_alpha   90.00
_cell.angle_beta   90.00
_cell.angle_gamma   90.00
#
_symmetry.space_group_name_H-M   'P 1'
#
loop_
_entity.id
_entity.type
_entity.pdbx_description
1 polymer ?
#
loop_
_entity_poly.entity_id
_entity_poly.type
_entity_poly.pdbx_seq_one_letter_code
_entity_poly.pdbx_strand_id
1 'polypeptide(L)' 'MVWQFWLTLILVALLFINLYLTAAVYVDAKKHGLDRLNLPPGIWALITFFFPLWGFFVYWLTHHSTLAFRERPPY' A
#
# COMPACT_ATOMS: atom_id res chain seq x y z
N MET A 1 14.86 7.02 31.24
CA MET A 1 15.62 7.54 30.09
C MET A 1 15.89 6.48 29.02
N VAL A 2 16.58 5.36 29.32
CA VAL A 2 16.90 4.32 28.30
C VAL A 2 15.65 3.71 27.64
N TRP A 3 14.58 3.44 28.40
CA TRP A 3 13.35 2.87 27.85
C TRP A 3 12.62 3.81 26.88
N GLN A 4 12.59 5.12 27.18
CA GLN A 4 12.01 6.13 26.31
C GLN A 4 12.80 6.24 25.00
N PHE A 5 14.13 6.13 25.06
CA PHE A 5 14.98 6.11 23.87
C PHE A 5 14.61 4.96 22.92
N TRP A 6 14.47 3.73 23.44
CA TRP A 6 14.05 2.59 22.64
C TRP A 6 12.64 2.75 22.06
N LEU A 7 11.69 3.25 22.85
CA LEU A 7 10.34 3.54 22.38
C LEU A 7 10.32 4.59 21.26
N THR A 8 11.11 5.67 21.39
CA THR A 8 11.23 6.68 20.33
C THR A 8 11.85 6.09 19.06
N LEU A 9 12.84 5.20 19.18
CA LEU A 9 13.48 4.55 18.04
C LEU A 9 12.48 3.64 17.30
N ILE A 10 11.67 2.87 18.04
CA ILE A 10 10.60 2.04 17.47
C ILE A 10 9.55 2.89 16.76
N LEU A 11 9.10 3.98 17.39
CA LEU A 11 8.13 4.90 16.78
C LEU A 11 8.66 5.52 15.49
N VAL A 12 9.93 5.95 15.48
CA VAL A 12 10.59 6.50 14.29
C VAL A 12 10.68 5.44 13.19
N ALA A 13 11.09 4.21 13.53
CA ALA A 13 11.15 3.11 12.58
C ALA A 13 9.79 2.80 11.96
N LEU A 14 8.72 2.77 12.76
CA LEU A 14 7.35 2.56 12.28
C LEU A 14 6.89 3.69 11.34
N LEU A 15 7.26 4.94 11.64
CA LEU A 15 6.99 6.09 10.77
C LEU A 15 7.68 5.94 9.41
N PHE A 16 8.95 5.56 9.40
CA PHE A 16 9.69 5.31 8.16
C PHE A 16 9.10 4.14 7.35
N ILE A 17 8.72 3.05 8.02
CA ILE A 17 8.06 1.91 7.36
C ILE A 17 6.73 2.35 6.73
N ASN A 18 5.92 3.14 7.44
CA ASN A 18 4.65 3.65 6.92
C ASN A 18 4.86 4.53 5.68
N LEU A 19 5.79 5.48 5.76
CA LEU A 19 6.15 6.35 4.62
C LEU A 19 6.66 5.53 3.42
N TYR A 20 7.52 4.54 3.69
CA TYR A 20 8.04 3.65 2.65
C TYR A 20 6.92 2.84 1.99
N LEU A 21 6.03 2.23 2.78
CA LEU A 21 4.89 1.45 2.26
C LEU A 21 3.98 2.33 1.40
N THR A 22 3.64 3.52 1.90
CA THR A 22 2.79 4.48 1.20
C THR A 22 3.40 4.87 -0.14
N ALA A 23 4.71 5.18 -0.16
CA ALA A 23 5.43 5.51 -1.38
C ALA A 23 5.51 4.31 -2.33
N ALA A 24 5.76 3.11 -1.82
CA ALA A 24 5.82 1.89 -2.62
C ALA A 24 4.48 1.62 -3.31
N VAL A 25 3.36 1.65 -2.56
CA VAL A 25 2.00 1.49 -3.11
C VAL A 25 1.69 2.57 -4.13
N TYR A 26 2.02 3.83 -3.85
CA TYR A 26 1.78 4.92 -4.80
C TYR A 26 2.55 4.74 -6.12
N VAL A 27 3.84 4.39 -6.04
CA VAL A 27 4.68 4.18 -7.22
C VAL A 27 4.21 2.96 -8.00
N ASP A 28 3.83 1.90 -7.31
CA ASP A 28 3.34 0.67 -7.93
C ASP A 28 1.98 0.89 -8.61
N ALA A 29 1.02 1.50 -7.92
CA ALA A 29 -0.28 1.87 -8.47
C ALA A 29 -0.14 2.81 -9.69
N LYS A 30 0.80 3.77 -9.64
CA LYS A 30 1.09 4.65 -10.78
C LYS A 30 1.66 3.90 -11.98
N LYS A 31 2.41 2.82 -11.76
CA LYS A 31 2.96 1.96 -12.83
C LYS A 31 1.91 1.00 -13.39
N HIS A 32 0.98 0.52 -12.57
CA HIS A 32 -0.03 -0.47 -12.98
C HIS A 32 -1.34 0.15 -13.51
N GLY A 33 -1.53 1.46 -13.35
CA GLY A 33 -2.62 2.21 -14.00
C GLY A 33 -3.91 2.22 -13.17
N LEU A 34 -5.06 2.36 -13.84
CA LEU A 34 -6.37 2.27 -13.17
C LEU A 34 -6.71 0.80 -12.94
N ASP A 35 -6.79 0.42 -11.67
CA ASP A 35 -7.13 -0.94 -11.28
C ASP A 35 -8.59 -1.25 -11.58
N ARG A 36 -9.01 -2.49 -11.31
CA ARG A 36 -10.41 -2.92 -11.44
C ARG A 36 -11.41 -2.04 -10.68
N LEU A 37 -10.98 -1.45 -9.56
CA LEU A 37 -11.81 -0.54 -8.76
C LEU A 37 -11.82 0.90 -9.31
N ASN A 38 -11.08 1.19 -10.38
CA ASN A 38 -10.91 2.50 -10.99
C ASN A 38 -10.48 3.57 -9.97
N LEU A 39 -9.80 3.14 -8.89
CA LEU A 39 -9.33 4.03 -7.85
C LEU A 39 -8.02 4.68 -8.31
N PRO A 40 -7.88 6.01 -8.17
CA PRO A 40 -6.65 6.68 -8.50
C PRO A 40 -5.52 6.26 -7.54
N PRO A 41 -4.26 6.25 -8.00
CA PRO A 41 -3.09 5.91 -7.17
C PRO A 41 -3.00 6.69 -5.86
N GLY A 42 -3.49 7.95 -5.87
CA GLY A 42 -3.54 8.79 -4.68
C GLY A 42 -4.46 8.24 -3.59
N ILE A 43 -5.58 7.59 -3.92
CA ILE A 43 -6.48 7.01 -2.93
C ILE A 43 -5.85 5.76 -2.29
N TRP A 44 -5.18 4.92 -3.08
CA TRP A 44 -4.43 3.77 -2.53
C TRP A 44 -3.30 4.18 -1.60
N ALA A 45 -2.56 5.23 -1.97
CA ALA A 45 -1.55 5.83 -1.10
C ALA A 45 -2.17 6.35 0.20
N LEU A 46 -3.32 7.04 0.12
CA LEU A 46 -3.99 7.60 1.29
C LEU A 46 -4.50 6.48 2.22
N ILE A 47 -5.11 5.43 1.68
CA ILE A 47 -5.54 4.26 2.47
C ILE A 47 -4.34 3.60 3.16
N THR A 48 -3.23 3.42 2.43
CA THR A 48 -1.99 2.84 2.99
C THR A 48 -1.36 3.75 4.04
N PHE A 49 -1.46 5.07 3.90
CA PHE A 49 -0.92 6.00 4.88
C PHE A 49 -1.63 5.90 6.24
N PHE A 50 -2.97 5.89 6.23
CA PHE A 50 -3.77 5.77 7.46
C PHE A 50 -3.78 4.35 8.03
N PHE A 51 -3.70 3.34 7.16
CA PHE A 51 -3.65 1.93 7.53
C PHE A 51 -2.50 1.25 6.79
N PRO A 52 -1.24 1.34 7.26
CA PRO A 52 -0.07 0.84 6.53
C PRO A 52 -0.17 -0.64 6.21
N LEU A 53 -0.29 -1.50 7.22
CA LEU A 53 -0.36 -2.94 6.99
C LEU A 53 -1.66 -3.34 6.30
N TRP A 54 -2.80 -2.79 6.72
CA TRP A 54 -4.10 -3.20 6.18
C TRP A 54 -4.34 -2.67 4.77
N GLY A 55 -4.01 -1.41 4.51
CA GLY A 55 -4.11 -0.77 3.21
C GLY A 55 -3.18 -1.40 2.18
N PHE A 56 -1.94 -1.71 2.56
CA PHE A 56 -1.04 -2.49 1.71
C PHE A 56 -1.58 -3.90 1.44
N PHE A 57 -2.12 -4.58 2.46
CA PHE A 57 -2.67 -5.92 2.27
C PHE A 57 -3.90 -5.92 1.34
N VAL A 58 -4.79 -4.94 1.48
CA VAL A 58 -5.95 -4.77 0.61
C VAL A 58 -5.52 -4.40 -0.81
N TYR A 59 -4.53 -3.50 -0.98
CA TYR A 59 -3.92 -3.16 -2.27
C TYR A 59 -3.33 -4.39 -2.95
N TRP A 60 -2.56 -5.16 -2.20
CA TRP A 60 -1.93 -6.37 -2.69
C TRP A 60 -2.97 -7.44 -3.06
N LEU A 61 -4.05 -7.59 -2.28
CA LEU A 61 -5.15 -8.48 -2.62
C LEU A 61 -5.85 -8.06 -3.92
N THR A 62 -6.06 -6.77 -4.15
CA THR A 62 -6.72 -6.29 -5.39
C THR A 62 -5.82 -6.37 -6.61
N HIS A 63 -4.50 -6.21 -6.47
CA HIS A 63 -3.55 -6.18 -7.60
C HIS A 63 -2.86 -7.50 -7.89
N HIS A 64 -2.52 -8.27 -6.85
CA HIS A 64 -1.70 -9.48 -6.97
C HIS A 64 -2.44 -10.77 -6.64
N SER A 65 -3.60 -10.73 -5.96
CA SER A 65 -4.38 -11.96 -5.79
C SER A 65 -5.10 -12.34 -7.07
N THR A 66 -5.16 -13.66 -7.30
CA THR A 66 -5.84 -14.35 -8.39
C THR A 66 -7.36 -14.08 -8.51
N LEU A 67 -7.95 -13.20 -7.69
CA LEU A 67 -9.25 -12.58 -7.92
C LEU A 67 -9.27 -11.68 -9.17
N ALA A 68 -8.10 -11.41 -9.76
CA ALA A 68 -7.93 -11.05 -11.16
C ALA A 68 -8.39 -12.20 -12.08
N PHE A 69 -9.69 -12.49 -12.08
CA PHE A 69 -10.30 -13.34 -13.10
C PHE A 69 -9.99 -12.72 -14.47
N ARG A 70 -9.15 -13.42 -15.20
CA ARG A 70 -8.84 -13.21 -16.62
C ARG A 70 -10.10 -13.53 -17.43
N GLU A 71 -10.93 -12.53 -17.66
CA GLU A 71 -12.03 -12.58 -18.63
C GLU A 71 -11.90 -11.35 -19.53
N ARG A 72 -11.71 -11.42 -20.84
CA ARG A 72 -11.57 -12.50 -21.84
C ARG A 72 -10.69 -11.93 -22.98
N PRO A 73 -10.01 -12.77 -23.80
CA PRO A 73 -9.51 -12.28 -25.08
C PRO A 73 -10.69 -11.83 -25.95
N PRO A 74 -10.68 -10.62 -26.56
CA PRO A 74 -11.48 -10.43 -27.74
C PRO A 74 -10.78 -11.17 -28.89
N TYR A 75 -11.59 -11.90 -29.63
CA TYR A 75 -11.25 -12.51 -30.91
C TYR A 75 -10.48 -11.56 -31.83
#